data_AF-A0A166T203-F1
#
_entry.id   AF-A0A166T203-F1
#
_cell.length_a   1.000
_cell.length_b   1.000
_cell.length_c   1.000
_cell.angle_alpha   90.00
_cell.angle_beta   90.00
_cell.angle_gamma   90.00
#
_symmetry.space_group_name_H-M   'P 1'
#
loop_
_entity.id
_entity.type
_entity.pdbx_description
1 polymer ?
#
loop_
_entity_poly.entity_id
_entity_poly.type
_entity_poly.pdbx_seq_one_letter_code
_entity_poly.pdbx_strand_id
1 'polypeptide(L)' 'MMPGSVRREGDEAVIRFPISDLHTYRVVFAPCPCKATKSNATTELRTRIDKALARLEAGK' A
#
# COMPACT_ATOMS: atom_id res chain seq x y z
N MET A 1 12.38 -10.74 5.42
CA MET A 1 11.27 -9.77 5.45
C MET A 1 10.03 -10.48 4.94
N MET A 2 8.99 -10.66 5.77
CA MET A 2 7.76 -11.31 5.32
C MET A 2 6.98 -10.36 4.40
N PRO A 3 6.53 -10.80 3.21
CA PRO A 3 5.77 -9.93 2.32
C PRO A 3 4.41 -9.59 2.93
N GLY A 4 3.97 -8.35 2.75
CA GLY A 4 2.59 -7.96 3.06
C GLY A 4 1.58 -8.73 2.20
N SER A 5 0.35 -8.86 2.68
CA SER A 5 -0.74 -9.55 1.98
C SER A 5 -1.98 -8.69 1.90
N VAL A 6 -2.68 -8.72 0.77
CA VAL A 6 -3.99 -8.09 0.59
C VAL A 6 -5.00 -9.20 0.34
N ARG A 7 -6.16 -9.13 1.00
CA ARG A 7 -7.27 -10.08 0.80
C ARG A 7 -8.61 -9.45 1.11
N ARG A 8 -9.67 -10.05 0.56
CA ARG A 8 -11.05 -9.69 0.87
C ARG A 8 -11.51 -10.46 2.10
N GLU A 9 -12.16 -9.77 3.02
CA GLU A 9 -12.80 -10.34 4.20
C GLU A 9 -14.24 -9.80 4.24
N GLY A 10 -15.20 -10.61 3.79
CA GLY A 10 -16.57 -10.15 3.60
C GLY A 10 -16.65 -9.02 2.56
N ASP A 11 -17.10 -7.85 3.00
CA ASP A 11 -17.17 -6.64 2.17
C ASP A 11 -15.95 -5.72 2.32
N GLU A 12 -14.97 -6.12 3.13
CA GLU A 12 -13.79 -5.31 3.46
C GLU A 12 -12.53 -5.82 2.73
N ALA A 13 -11.64 -4.89 2.37
CA ALA A 13 -10.30 -5.21 1.90
C ALA A 13 -9.30 -5.08 3.07
N VAL A 14 -8.68 -6.20 3.46
CA VAL A 14 -7.74 -6.26 4.57
C VAL A 14 -6.31 -6.30 4.05
N ILE A 15 -5.52 -5.30 4.42
CA ILE A 15 -4.09 -5.18 4.11
C ILE A 15 -3.28 -5.50 5.36
N ARG A 16 -2.42 -6.53 5.29
CA ARG A 16 -1.49 -6.89 6.38
C ARG A 16 -0.06 -6.61 5.94
N PHE A 17 0.72 -6.01 6.83
CA PHE A 17 2.14 -5.77 6.64
C PHE A 17 2.89 -5.94 7.97
N PRO A 18 4.21 -6.18 7.95
CA PRO A 18 5.01 -6.27 9.17
C PRO A 18 4.96 -4.96 9.95
N ILE A 19 4.91 -5.04 11.29
CA ILE A 19 4.92 -3.85 12.14
C ILE A 19 6.19 -3.00 11.94
N SER A 20 7.29 -3.64 11.59
CA SER A 20 8.58 -2.99 11.26
C SER A 20 8.44 -1.99 10.10
N ASP A 21 7.48 -2.19 9.20
CA ASP A 21 7.23 -1.33 8.04
C ASP A 21 6.18 -0.24 8.29
N LEU A 22 5.58 -0.20 9.49
CA LEU A 22 4.47 0.71 9.80
C LEU A 22 4.82 2.18 9.56
N HIS A 23 6.05 2.60 9.87
CA HIS A 23 6.50 3.97 9.59
C HIS A 23 6.52 4.27 8.09
N THR A 24 7.03 3.34 7.29
CA THR A 24 7.11 3.46 5.84
C THR A 24 5.71 3.61 5.25
N TYR A 25 4.77 2.74 5.64
CA TYR A 25 3.38 2.82 5.20
C TYR A 25 2.70 4.12 5.65
N ARG A 26 2.95 4.59 6.89
CA ARG A 26 2.43 5.88 7.38
C ARG A 26 2.85 7.04 6.48
N VAL A 27 4.11 7.08 6.05
CA VAL A 27 4.63 8.12 5.15
C VAL A 27 4.06 7.98 3.74
N VAL A 28 3.89 6.75 3.25
CA VAL A 28 3.33 6.45 1.93
C VAL A 28 1.88 6.95 1.81
N PHE A 29 1.04 6.67 2.80
CA PHE A 29 -0.38 7.01 2.82
C PHE A 29 -0.68 8.44 3.28
N ALA A 30 0.29 9.14 3.88
CA ALA A 30 0.12 10.54 4.23
C ALA A 30 -0.18 11.37 2.96
N PRO A 31 -1.14 12.31 3.01
CA PRO A 31 -1.41 13.22 1.90
C PRO A 31 -0.14 14.02 1.57
N CYS A 32 0.29 14.04 0.30
CA CYS A 32 1.41 14.89 -0.11
C CYS A 32 0.89 16.34 -0.15
N PRO A 33 1.44 17.28 0.64
CA PRO A 33 1.16 18.71 0.50
C PRO A 33 1.76 19.31 -0.80
N CYS A 34 2.28 18.45 -1.66
CA CYS A 34 3.13 18.72 -2.79
C CYS A 34 2.44 18.18 -4.03
N LYS A 35 2.13 19.04 -5.01
CA LYS A 35 1.60 18.62 -6.33
C LYS A 35 2.59 17.76 -7.12
N ALA A 36 3.86 17.71 -6.70
CA ALA A 36 4.91 16.86 -7.25
C ALA A 36 5.44 15.88 -6.19
N THR A 37 5.84 14.68 -6.60
CA THR A 37 6.32 13.62 -5.69
C THR A 37 7.57 14.09 -4.93
N LYS A 38 7.43 14.40 -3.63
CA LYS A 38 8.54 14.89 -2.78
C LYS A 38 9.69 13.89 -2.64
N SER A 39 9.45 12.59 -2.91
CA SER A 39 10.49 11.54 -2.92
C SER A 39 10.06 10.32 -3.73
N ASN A 40 10.95 9.84 -4.62
CA ASN A 40 10.78 8.60 -5.39
C ASN A 40 10.91 7.33 -4.53
N ALA A 41 11.44 7.44 -3.30
CA ALA A 41 11.69 6.30 -2.42
C ALA A 41 10.40 5.53 -2.05
N THR A 42 9.25 6.19 -2.12
CA THR A 42 7.93 5.61 -1.78
C THR A 42 7.08 5.27 -3.01
N THR A 43 7.55 5.62 -4.22
CA THR A 43 6.81 5.39 -5.47
C THR A 43 6.60 3.90 -5.72
N GLU A 44 7.64 3.08 -5.53
CA GLU A 44 7.56 1.64 -5.73
C GLU A 44 6.54 0.98 -4.78
N LEU A 45 6.46 1.45 -3.53
CA LEU A 45 5.47 1.01 -2.55
C LEU A 45 4.05 1.40 -2.96
N ARG A 46 3.82 2.64 -3.40
CA ARG A 46 2.51 3.08 -3.91
C ARG A 46 2.06 2.24 -5.10
N THR A 47 2.95 2.01 -6.07
CA THR A 47 2.65 1.17 -7.24
C THR A 47 2.36 -0.28 -6.87
N ARG A 48 3.06 -0.84 -5.87
CA ARG A 48 2.78 -2.20 -5.39
C ARG A 48 1.41 -2.31 -4.71
N ILE A 49 1.05 -1.32 -3.89
CA ILE A 49 -0.25 -1.27 -3.21
C ILE A 49 -1.37 -1.13 -4.25
N ASP A 50 -1.23 -0.19 -5.17
CA ASP A 50 -2.17 0.04 -6.28
C ASP A 50 -2.42 -1.25 -7.08
N LYS A 51 -1.36 -1.93 -7.52
CA LYS A 51 -1.49 -3.22 -8.22
C LYS A 51 -2.14 -4.31 -7.38
N ALA A 52 -1.86 -4.34 -6.07
CA ALA A 52 -2.45 -5.34 -5.18
C ALA A 52 -3.95 -5.10 -4.96
N LEU A 53 -4.37 -3.83 -4.83
CA LEU A 53 -5.77 -3.44 -4.73
C LEU A 53 -6.50 -3.69 -6.06
N ALA A 54 -5.91 -3.29 -7.20
CA ALA A 54 -6.49 -3.54 -8.52
C ALA A 54 -6.69 -5.04 -8.81
N ARG A 55 -5.79 -5.90 -8.34
CA ARG A 55 -5.97 -7.37 -8.42
C ARG A 55 -7.14 -7.84 -7.58
N LEU A 56 -7.25 -7.33 -6.34
CA LEU A 56 -8.35 -7.66 -5.44
C LEU A 56 -9.71 -7.17 -6.00
N GLU A 57 -9.75 -5.98 -6.59
CA GLU A 57 -10.93 -5.44 -7.27
C GLU A 57 -11.31 -6.29 -8.50
N ALA A 58 -10.33 -6.76 -9.26
CA ALA A 58 -10.54 -7.64 -10.40
C ALA A 58 -10.97 -9.07 -10.00
N GLY A 59 -11.11 -9.37 -8.70
CA GLY A 59 -11.58 -10.68 -8.20
C GLY A 59 -10.59 -11.82 -8.43
N LYS A 60 -9.29 -11.52 -8.60
CA LYS A 60 -8.20 -12.50 -8.75
C LYS A 60 -7.27 -12.49 -7.53
#